data_AF-A0A7C5YA33-F1
#
_entry.id   AF-A0A7C5YA33-F1
#
_cell.length_a   1.000
_cell.length_b   1.000
_cell.length_c   1.000
_cell.angle_alpha   90.00
_cell.angle_beta   90.00
_cell.angle_gamma   90.00
#
_symmetry.space_group_name_H-M   'P 1'
#
loop_
_entity.id
_entity.type
_entity.pdbx_description
1 polymer ?
#
loop_
_entity_poly.entity_id
_entity_poly.type
_entity_poly.pdbx_seq_one_letter_code
_entity_poly.pdbx_strand_id
1 'polypeptide(L)'
;MSIVLYSTMWTGDLALGEAVVELLQQELSKRGVSFRVVEKKWSELEFARLLGESAETGVLVEVEVDEKFRDIGEECLTAVYSDVKRLKETAVKIAMTKYIKDKAELEEYRKGLDETY
;
A
#
# COMPACT_ATOMS: atom_id res chain seq x y z
N MET A 1 3.00 1.78 22.76
CA MET A 1 3.32 2.80 21.74
C MET A 1 3.19 2.12 20.40
N SER A 2 2.48 2.72 19.44
CA SER A 2 2.37 2.17 18.09
C SER A 2 3.40 2.81 17.17
N ILE A 3 3.82 2.06 16.16
CA ILE A 3 4.72 2.51 15.09
C ILE A 3 4.07 2.26 13.74
N VAL A 4 4.36 3.12 12.76
CA VAL A 4 3.91 2.95 11.37
C VAL A 4 4.88 2.01 10.66
N LEU A 5 4.41 0.83 10.27
CA LEU A 5 5.20 -0.11 9.46
C LEU A 5 5.21 0.26 7.98
N TYR A 6 4.07 0.73 7.48
CA TYR A 6 3.90 1.06 6.08
C TYR A 6 2.89 2.19 5.90
N SER A 7 3.16 3.08 4.95
CA SER A 7 2.26 4.16 4.53
C SER A 7 2.16 4.17 3.01
N THR A 8 0.94 4.24 2.48
CA THR A 8 0.75 4.38 1.03
C THR A 8 1.35 5.68 0.48
N MET A 9 1.67 6.67 1.33
CA MET A 9 2.43 7.86 0.92
C MET A 9 3.80 7.54 0.34
N TRP A 10 4.42 6.45 0.80
CA TRP A 10 5.76 6.06 0.37
C TRP A 10 5.77 5.48 -1.03
N THR A 11 4.58 5.23 -1.60
CA THR A 11 4.42 4.64 -2.92
C THR A 11 3.63 5.61 -3.80
N GLY A 12 4.25 6.06 -4.90
CA GLY A 12 3.60 6.96 -5.87
C GLY A 12 2.48 6.29 -6.69
N ASP A 13 2.26 5.00 -6.49
CA ASP A 13 1.24 4.17 -7.13
C ASP A 13 0.23 3.71 -6.08
N LEU A 14 -1.02 4.18 -6.21
CA LEU A 14 -2.11 3.88 -5.29
C LEU A 14 -2.49 2.38 -5.30
N ALA A 15 -2.50 1.75 -6.48
CA ALA A 15 -2.86 0.34 -6.59
C ALA A 15 -1.78 -0.56 -5.99
N LEU A 16 -0.50 -0.22 -6.22
CA LEU A 16 0.62 -0.91 -5.59
C LEU A 16 0.64 -0.69 -4.08
N GLY A 17 0.40 0.54 -3.62
CA GLY A 17 0.38 0.85 -2.19
C GLY A 17 -0.73 0.10 -1.46
N GLU A 18 -1.94 0.05 -2.02
CA GLU A 18 -3.02 -0.76 -1.46
C GLU A 18 -2.70 -2.26 -1.51
N ALA A 19 -2.01 -2.75 -2.55
CA ALA A 19 -1.60 -4.15 -2.63
C ALA A 19 -0.61 -4.51 -1.51
N VAL A 20 0.36 -3.64 -1.23
CA VAL A 20 1.29 -3.83 -0.10
C VAL A 20 0.53 -3.85 1.21
N VAL A 21 -0.44 -2.94 1.41
CA VAL A 21 -1.30 -2.93 2.60
C VAL A 21 -2.10 -4.23 2.74
N GLU A 22 -2.74 -4.71 1.68
CA GLU A 22 -3.53 -5.94 1.71
C GLU A 22 -2.66 -7.16 2.04
N LEU A 23 -1.49 -7.29 1.41
CA LEU A 23 -0.57 -8.40 1.65
C LEU A 23 0.08 -8.33 3.02
N LEU A 24 0.46 -7.13 3.48
CA LEU A 24 1.04 -6.94 4.81
C LEU A 24 0.05 -7.33 5.91
N GLN A 25 -1.22 -6.94 5.79
CA GLN A 25 -2.26 -7.38 6.72
C GLN A 25 -2.40 -8.90 6.77
N GLN A 26 -2.30 -9.58 5.62
CA GLN A 26 -2.36 -11.04 5.55
C GLN A 26 -1.16 -11.67 6.25
N GLU A 27 0.06 -11.17 6.02
CA GLU A 27 1.27 -11.71 6.68
C GLU A 27 1.27 -11.44 8.20
N LEU A 28 0.88 -10.24 8.64
CA LEU A 28 0.73 -9.91 10.06
C LEU A 28 -0.32 -10.80 10.74
N SER A 29 -1.46 -11.02 10.09
CA SER A 29 -2.53 -11.90 10.59
C SER A 29 -2.05 -13.35 10.72
N LYS A 30 -1.32 -13.87 9.73
CA LYS A 30 -0.75 -15.24 9.77
C LYS A 30 0.19 -15.42 10.95
N ARG A 31 0.94 -14.37 11.33
CA ARG A 31 1.87 -14.39 12.46
C ARG A 31 1.25 -14.01 13.80
N GLY A 32 -0.07 -13.77 13.85
CA GLY A 32 -0.77 -13.38 15.08
C GLY A 32 -0.36 -12.01 15.62
N VAL A 33 0.17 -11.14 14.76
CA VAL A 33 0.56 -9.78 15.13
C VAL A 33 -0.68 -8.90 15.16
N SER A 34 -0.88 -8.19 16.26
CA SER A 34 -1.93 -7.17 16.35
C SER A 34 -1.50 -5.92 15.58
N PHE A 35 -2.32 -5.50 14.62
CA PHE A 35 -2.10 -4.30 13.83
C PHE A 35 -3.38 -3.45 13.74
N ARG A 36 -3.23 -2.19 13.35
CA ARG A 36 -4.32 -1.28 13.03
C ARG A 36 -4.08 -0.70 11.65
N VAL A 37 -5.15 -0.54 10.89
CA VAL A 37 -5.14 0.20 9.63
C VAL A 37 -5.75 1.56 9.90
N VAL A 38 -5.00 2.62 9.62
CA VAL A 38 -5.41 4.00 9.82
C VAL A 38 -5.56 4.65 8.46
N GLU A 39 -6.78 5.10 8.14
CA GLU A 39 -7.06 5.88 6.95
C GLU A 39 -7.05 7.36 7.32
N LYS A 40 -6.22 8.15 6.63
CA LYS A 40 -6.09 9.59 6.82
C LYS A 40 -6.46 10.28 5.52
N LYS A 41 -7.33 11.30 5.58
CA LYS A 41 -7.57 12.12 4.39
C LYS A 41 -6.38 13.03 4.19
N TRP A 42 -5.97 13.20 2.94
CA TRP A 42 -4.91 14.13 2.60
C TRP A 42 -5.22 15.57 3.05
N SER A 43 -6.51 15.96 3.06
CA SER A 43 -6.98 17.24 3.58
C SER A 43 -6.68 17.48 5.07
N GLU A 44 -6.43 16.42 5.84
CA GLU A 44 -6.10 16.49 7.27
C GLU A 44 -4.58 16.57 7.52
N LEU A 45 -3.77 16.40 6.47
CA LEU A 45 -2.33 16.62 6.51
C LEU A 45 -2.04 18.06 6.08
N GLU A 46 -1.29 18.82 6.87
CA GLU A 46 -0.92 20.23 6.56
C GLU A 46 -0.24 20.39 5.17
N PHE A 47 0.21 19.29 4.58
CA PHE A 47 0.83 19.17 3.25
C PHE A 47 -0.13 19.34 2.05
N ALA A 48 -1.45 19.29 2.23
CA ALA A 48 -2.41 19.48 1.13
C ALA A 48 -2.22 20.82 0.39
N ARG A 49 -1.68 21.84 1.06
CA ARG A 49 -1.38 23.15 0.46
C ARG A 49 -0.21 23.16 -0.51
N LEU A 50 0.67 22.16 -0.49
CA LEU A 50 1.88 22.10 -1.34
C LEU A 50 1.67 21.39 -2.68
N LEU A 51 0.60 20.59 -2.83
CA LEU A 51 0.46 19.65 -3.95
C LEU A 51 -0.70 19.97 -4.93
N GLY A 52 -1.40 21.10 -4.74
CA GLY A 52 -2.46 21.57 -5.66
C GLY A 52 -3.76 20.76 -5.60
N GLU A 53 -4.71 21.07 -6.50
CA GLU A 53 -6.10 20.52 -6.52
C GLU A 53 -6.19 18.99 -6.63
N SER A 54 -5.16 18.30 -7.14
CA SER A 54 -5.13 16.82 -7.20
C SER A 54 -4.99 16.13 -5.84
N ALA A 55 -4.71 16.87 -4.76
CA ALA A 55 -4.57 16.34 -3.40
C ALA A 55 -5.89 16.27 -2.61
N GLU A 56 -7.00 16.83 -3.13
CA GLU A 56 -8.24 17.00 -2.36
C GLU A 56 -9.02 15.69 -2.10
N THR A 57 -8.69 14.60 -2.79
CA THR A 57 -9.38 13.30 -2.64
C THR A 57 -8.48 12.13 -2.27
N GLY A 58 -7.20 12.37 -1.99
CA GLY A 58 -6.29 11.31 -1.57
C GLY A 58 -6.69 10.72 -0.22
N VAL A 59 -6.83 9.39 -0.14
CA VAL A 59 -6.86 8.67 1.13
C VAL A 59 -5.51 8.01 1.31
N LEU A 60 -4.86 8.32 2.43
CA LEU A 60 -3.62 7.71 2.85
C LEU A 60 -3.93 6.57 3.81
N VAL A 61 -3.30 5.43 3.60
CA VAL A 61 -3.52 4.24 4.42
C VAL A 61 -2.21 3.87 5.09
N GLU A 62 -2.24 3.77 6.41
CA GLU A 62 -1.11 3.39 7.25
C GLU A 62 -1.40 2.10 7.99
N VAL A 63 -0.40 1.22 8.04
CA VAL A 63 -0.43 0.01 8.87
C VAL A 63 0.42 0.27 10.10
N GLU A 64 -0.25 0.35 11.25
CA GLU A 64 0.39 0.54 12.56
C GLU A 64 0.45 -0.78 13.32
N VAL A 65 1.57 -1.04 14.01
CA VAL A 65 1.71 -2.15 14.97
C VAL A 65 2.21 -1.65 16.31
N ASP A 66 1.98 -2.42 17.37
CA ASP A 66 2.65 -2.15 18.63
C ASP A 66 4.17 -2.27 18.46
N GLU A 67 4.93 -1.39 19.11
CA GLU A 67 6.40 -1.35 19.05
C GLU A 67 7.06 -2.70 19.39
N LYS A 68 6.43 -3.50 20.27
CA LYS A 68 6.89 -4.86 20.62
C LYS A 68 6.89 -5.84 19.45
N PHE A 69 6.16 -5.53 18.37
CA PHE A 69 6.06 -6.33 17.16
C PHE A 69 6.84 -5.71 16.00
N ARG A 70 7.67 -4.69 16.24
CA ARG A 70 8.44 -4.00 15.20
C ARG A 70 9.21 -4.97 14.32
N ASP A 71 10.06 -5.81 14.92
CA ASP A 71 10.94 -6.70 14.16
C ASP A 71 10.11 -7.70 13.31
N ILE A 72 9.07 -8.29 13.91
CA ILE A 72 8.17 -9.21 13.21
C ILE A 72 7.41 -8.49 12.09
N GLY A 73 7.04 -7.23 12.31
CA GLY A 73 6.39 -6.39 11.33
C GLY A 73 7.28 -6.07 10.14
N GLU A 74 8.55 -5.74 10.39
CA GLU A 74 9.56 -5.51 9.35
C GLU A 74 9.85 -6.80 8.56
N GLU A 75 9.88 -7.97 9.22
CA GLU A 75 9.97 -9.26 8.54
C GLU A 75 8.76 -9.52 7.63
N CYS A 76 7.54 -9.22 8.10
CA CYS A 76 6.32 -9.37 7.30
C CYS A 76 6.35 -8.44 6.08
N LEU A 77 6.76 -7.19 6.25
CA LEU A 77 6.90 -6.24 5.15
C LEU A 77 7.94 -6.71 4.13
N THR A 78 9.07 -7.23 4.60
CA THR A 78 10.11 -7.81 3.76
C THR A 78 9.58 -9.03 2.98
N ALA A 79 8.77 -9.88 3.61
CA ALA A 79 8.14 -11.02 2.93
C ALA A 79 7.19 -10.57 1.82
N VAL A 80 6.44 -9.48 2.01
CA VAL A 80 5.58 -8.90 0.97
C VAL A 80 6.40 -8.45 -0.24
N TYR A 81 7.49 -7.70 -0.03
CA TYR A 81 8.34 -7.26 -1.13
C TYR A 81 9.14 -8.38 -1.79
N SER A 82 9.43 -9.46 -1.04
CA SER A 82 10.12 -10.62 -1.58
C SER A 82 9.21 -11.48 -2.48
N ASP A 83 7.90 -11.47 -2.24
CA ASP A 83 6.90 -12.15 -3.07
C ASP A 83 6.41 -11.23 -4.21
N VAL A 84 7.34 -10.84 -5.08
CA VAL A 84 7.10 -9.90 -6.19
C VAL A 84 5.95 -10.37 -7.09
N LYS A 85 5.86 -11.68 -7.34
CA LYS A 85 4.80 -12.25 -8.18
C LYS A 85 3.41 -11.95 -7.58
N ARG A 86 3.21 -12.27 -6.30
CA ARG A 86 1.94 -12.04 -5.62
C ARG A 86 1.64 -10.56 -5.45
N LEU A 87 2.66 -9.73 -5.23
CA LEU A 87 2.53 -8.28 -5.18
C LEU A 87 2.00 -7.72 -6.50
N LYS A 88 2.62 -8.09 -7.63
CA LYS A 88 2.17 -7.68 -8.98
C LYS A 88 0.75 -8.13 -9.27
N GLU A 89 0.42 -9.39 -9.00
CA GLU A 89 -0.93 -9.94 -9.23
C GLU A 89 -1.99 -9.20 -8.41
N THR A 90 -1.68 -8.88 -7.14
CA THR A 90 -2.57 -8.13 -6.26
C THR A 90 -2.72 -6.68 -6.72
N ALA A 91 -1.62 -6.02 -7.09
CA ALA A 91 -1.63 -4.66 -7.62
C ALA A 91 -2.45 -4.54 -8.91
N VAL A 92 -2.28 -5.46 -9.88
CA VAL A 92 -3.08 -5.50 -11.11
C VAL A 92 -4.57 -5.72 -10.80
N LYS A 93 -4.89 -6.59 -9.84
CA LYS A 93 -6.28 -6.84 -9.43
C LYS A 93 -6.91 -5.59 -8.82
N ILE A 94 -6.19 -4.89 -7.95
CA ILE A 94 -6.66 -3.63 -7.33
C ILE A 94 -6.81 -2.55 -8.40
N ALA A 95 -5.82 -2.38 -9.27
CA ALA A 95 -5.85 -1.46 -10.40
C ALA A 95 -7.11 -1.69 -11.24
N MET A 96 -7.35 -2.93 -11.69
CA MET A 96 -8.55 -3.29 -12.47
C MET A 96 -9.88 -3.04 -11.73
N THR A 97 -9.90 -3.23 -10.40
CA THR A 97 -11.15 -3.14 -9.62
C THR A 97 -11.51 -1.69 -9.29
N LYS A 98 -10.51 -0.85 -9.02
CA LYS A 98 -10.71 0.49 -8.44
C LYS A 98 -10.32 1.65 -9.35
N TYR A 99 -9.26 1.51 -10.15
CA TYR A 99 -8.61 2.65 -10.80
C TYR A 99 -8.70 2.60 -12.32
N ILE A 100 -8.42 1.44 -12.92
CA ILE A 100 -8.29 1.24 -14.35
C ILE A 100 -9.49 0.42 -14.85
N LYS A 101 -10.32 1.04 -15.68
CA LYS A 101 -11.48 0.36 -16.31
C LYS A 101 -11.20 -0.06 -17.75
N ASP A 102 -10.21 0.54 -18.38
CA ASP A 102 -9.83 0.23 -19.75
C ASP A 102 -8.82 -0.93 -19.82
N LYS A 103 -9.00 -1.83 -20.79
CA LYS A 103 -8.15 -3.02 -20.93
C LYS A 103 -6.75 -2.70 -21.46
N ALA A 104 -6.61 -1.70 -22.32
CA ALA A 104 -5.31 -1.31 -22.88
C ALA A 104 -4.47 -0.65 -21.79
N GLU A 105 -5.08 0.27 -21.02
CA GLU A 105 -4.44 0.92 -19.87
C GLU A 105 -4.01 -0.11 -18.80
N LEU A 106 -4.82 -1.15 -18.57
CA LEU A 106 -4.46 -2.24 -17.63
C LEU A 106 -3.28 -3.07 -18.14
N GLU A 107 -3.17 -3.29 -19.46
CA GLU A 107 -2.05 -4.02 -20.06
C GLU A 107 -0.76 -3.19 -19.99
N GLU A 108 -0.83 -1.88 -20.22
CA GLU A 108 0.30 -0.96 -20.02
C GLU A 108 0.74 -0.93 -18.56
N TYR A 109 -0.20 -0.85 -17.61
CA TYR A 109 0.10 -0.90 -16.19
C TYR A 109 0.83 -2.20 -15.80
N ARG A 110 0.34 -3.34 -16.30
CA ARG A 110 0.97 -4.64 -16.06
C ARG A 110 2.40 -4.70 -16.62
N LYS A 111 2.62 -4.19 -17.83
CA LYS A 111 3.97 -4.11 -18.42
C LYS A 111 4.90 -3.23 -17.58
N GLY A 112 4.43 -2.06 -17.14
CA GLY A 112 5.20 -1.16 -16.28
C GLY A 112 5.62 -1.82 -14.96
N LEU A 113 4.74 -2.61 -14.35
CA LEU A 113 5.09 -3.41 -13.17
C LEU A 113 6.15 -4.47 -13.46
N ASP A 114 6.09 -5.14 -14.62
CA ASP A 114 7.07 -6.15 -15.03
C ASP A 114 8.45 -5.58 -15.39
N GLU A 115 8.51 -4.33 -15.86
CA GLU A 115 9.78 -3.65 -16.14
C GLU A 115 10.45 -3.06 -14.89
N THR A 116 9.67 -2.74 -13.85
CA THR A 116 10.15 -2.05 -12.65
C THR A 116 10.60 -3.00 -11.54
N TYR A 117 9.96 -4.16 -11.40
CA TYR A 117 10.12 -5.11 -10.29
C TYR A 117 10.39 -6.53 -10.80
#